data_AF-A0A0K2UQJ7-F1
#
_entry.id   AF-A0A0K2UQJ7-F1
#
_cell.length_a   1.000
_cell.length_b   1.000
_cell.length_c   1.000
_cell.angle_alpha   90.00
_cell.angle_beta   90.00
_cell.angle_gamma   90.00
#
_symmetry.space_group_name_H-M   'P 1'
#
loop_
_entity.id
_entity.type
_entity.pdbx_description
1 polymer ?
#
loop_
_entity_poly.entity_id
_entity_poly.type
_entity_poly.pdbx_seq_one_letter_code
_entity_poly.pdbx_strand_id
1 'polypeptide(L)'
;MGLSVGFGDWLREAEKRVVEANKTEKPKTFDEAKALEVMVCAFLKEVVKSNKKLSEIQLAADKIRSNFEAQDAMAKLSERYFVLCKKAEHQFKTIQNLLVEWQRLDEFMV
;
A
#
# COMPACT_ATOMS: atom_id res chain seq x y z
N MET A 1 14.79 -12.67 -17.00
CA MET A 1 14.26 -12.87 -15.63
C MET A 1 14.37 -11.60 -14.76
N GLY A 2 14.14 -10.39 -15.29
CA GLY A 2 14.43 -9.14 -14.55
C GLY A 2 13.24 -8.47 -13.84
N LEU A 3 12.01 -8.68 -14.31
CA LEU A 3 10.83 -7.93 -13.82
C LEU A 3 10.21 -8.51 -12.55
N SER A 4 10.20 -9.84 -12.40
CA SER A 4 9.61 -10.51 -11.23
C SER A 4 10.46 -10.33 -9.96
N VAL A 5 11.79 -10.38 -10.10
CA VAL A 5 12.73 -10.15 -8.99
C VAL A 5 12.60 -8.72 -8.47
N GLY A 6 12.59 -7.72 -9.36
CA GLY A 6 12.47 -6.31 -8.97
C GLY A 6 11.14 -5.95 -8.30
N PHE A 7 10.02 -6.57 -8.72
CA PHE A 7 8.74 -6.36 -8.05
C PHE A 7 8.66 -7.10 -6.71
N GLY A 8 9.19 -8.32 -6.62
CA GLY A 8 9.21 -9.08 -5.37
C GLY A 8 10.00 -8.39 -4.25
N ASP A 9 11.13 -7.78 -4.61
CA ASP A 9 11.96 -6.99 -3.68
C ASP A 9 11.25 -5.70 -3.27
N TRP A 10 10.68 -4.95 -4.22
CA TRP A 10 9.88 -3.77 -3.92
C TRP A 10 8.70 -4.09 -2.99
N LEU A 11 7.98 -5.18 -3.26
CA LEU A 11 6.83 -5.60 -2.47
C LEU A 11 7.23 -5.89 -1.02
N ARG A 12 8.37 -6.56 -0.81
CA ARG A 12 8.89 -6.84 0.53
C ARG A 12 9.21 -5.56 1.31
N GLU A 13 9.83 -4.58 0.67
CA GLU A 13 10.12 -3.30 1.33
C GLU A 13 8.86 -2.47 1.57
N ALA A 14 7.90 -2.49 0.65
CA ALA A 14 6.60 -1.83 0.83
C ALA A 14 5.79 -2.46 1.98
N GLU A 15 5.82 -3.78 2.11
CA GLU A 15 5.22 -4.51 3.24
C GLU A 15 5.84 -4.12 4.59
N LYS A 16 7.16 -3.93 4.64
CA LYS A 16 7.83 -3.44 5.86
C LYS A 16 7.40 -2.01 6.18
N ARG A 17 7.45 -1.11 5.20
CA ARG A 17 7.06 0.30 5.35
C ARG A 17 5.64 0.46 5.90
N VAL A 18 4.66 -0.29 5.37
CA VAL A 18 3.28 -0.19 5.87
C VAL A 18 3.12 -0.75 7.28
N VAL A 19 3.90 -1.77 7.64
CA VAL A 19 3.88 -2.32 9.01
C VAL A 19 4.53 -1.36 9.99
N GLU A 20 5.65 -0.74 9.63
CA GLU A 20 6.33 0.27 10.44
C GLU A 20 5.47 1.51 10.60
N ALA A 21 4.85 2.00 9.53
CA ALA A 21 3.96 3.16 9.60
C ALA A 21 2.71 2.92 10.46
N ASN A 22 2.27 1.67 10.61
CA ASN A 22 1.20 1.31 11.55
C ASN A 22 1.66 1.21 13.02
N LYS A 23 2.98 1.15 13.27
CA LYS A 23 3.55 1.18 14.62
C LYS A 23 3.83 2.60 15.11
N THR A 24 3.89 3.58 14.21
CA THR A 24 4.10 4.98 14.57
C THR A 24 2.98 5.47 15.50
N GLU A 25 3.35 6.26 16.52
CA GLU A 25 2.37 6.84 17.46
C GLU A 25 1.25 7.58 16.72
N LYS A 26 0.04 7.53 17.28
CA LYS A 26 -1.09 8.30 16.77
C LYS A 26 -0.73 9.79 16.80
N PRO A 27 -1.02 10.56 15.73
CA PRO A 27 -0.77 12.00 15.71
C PRO A 27 -1.52 12.67 16.86
N LYS A 28 -0.86 13.60 17.54
CA LYS A 28 -1.36 14.32 18.73
C LYS A 28 -1.91 15.70 18.36
N THR A 29 -1.57 16.20 17.17
CA THR A 29 -2.00 17.50 16.66
C THR A 29 -2.54 17.40 15.23
N PHE A 30 -3.40 18.36 14.85
CA PHE A 30 -3.95 18.45 13.49
C PHE A 30 -2.86 18.46 12.41
N ASP A 31 -1.81 19.25 12.64
CA ASP A 31 -0.68 19.37 11.71
C ASP A 31 0.09 18.05 11.57
N GLU A 32 0.27 17.29 12.66
CA GLU A 32 0.88 15.96 12.60
C GLU A 32 0.04 14.98 11.77
N ALA A 33 -1.29 14.96 11.94
CA ALA A 33 -2.14 14.09 11.12
C ALA A 33 -2.14 14.50 9.65
N LYS A 34 -2.08 15.80 9.35
CA LYS A 34 -2.00 16.31 7.98
C LYS A 34 -0.66 15.97 7.33
N ALA A 35 0.45 16.07 8.06
CA ALA A 35 1.75 15.61 7.58
C ALA A 35 1.74 14.10 7.30
N LEU A 36 1.12 13.31 8.18
CA LEU A 36 1.00 11.87 8.03
C LEU A 36 0.07 11.49 6.86
N GLU A 37 -1.01 12.24 6.62
CA GLU A 37 -1.91 12.09 5.47
C GLU A 37 -1.14 12.21 4.15
N VAL A 38 -0.28 13.22 4.01
CA VAL A 38 0.55 13.41 2.81
C VAL A 38 1.43 12.19 2.56
N MET A 39 2.09 11.67 3.60
CA MET A 39 2.94 10.49 3.50
C MET A 39 2.16 9.24 3.10
N VAL A 40 1.02 8.98 3.76
CA VAL A 40 0.18 7.80 3.49
C VAL A 40 -0.49 7.89 2.11
N CYS A 41 -0.88 9.09 1.68
CA CYS A 41 -1.41 9.34 0.33
C CYS A 41 -0.34 9.09 -0.75
N ALA A 42 0.89 9.55 -0.54
CA ALA A 42 2.00 9.27 -1.44
C ALA A 42 2.27 7.77 -1.56
N PHE A 43 2.27 7.05 -0.43
CA PHE A 43 2.42 5.61 -0.41
C PHE A 43 1.27 4.87 -1.12
N LEU A 44 0.02 5.26 -0.88
CA LEU A 44 -1.13 4.67 -1.58
C LEU A 44 -1.02 4.87 -3.09
N LYS A 45 -0.60 6.05 -3.56
CA LYS A 45 -0.34 6.31 -4.98
C LYS A 45 0.78 5.43 -5.54
N GLU A 46 1.85 5.22 -4.78
CA GLU A 46 2.95 4.31 -5.15
C GLU A 46 2.45 2.87 -5.31
N VAL A 47 1.65 2.39 -4.36
CA VAL A 47 1.04 1.06 -4.42
C VAL A 47 0.16 0.96 -5.65
N VAL A 48 -0.79 1.89 -5.86
CA VAL A 48 -1.69 1.87 -7.03
C VAL A 48 -0.93 1.89 -8.37
N LYS A 49 0.16 2.66 -8.49
CA LYS A 49 1.01 2.65 -9.70
C LYS A 49 1.65 1.29 -9.96
N SER A 50 1.91 0.51 -8.91
CA SER A 50 2.52 -0.81 -9.00
C SER A 50 1.55 -1.89 -9.50
N ASN A 51 0.23 -1.61 -9.58
CA ASN A 51 -0.74 -2.49 -10.26
C ASN A 51 -0.30 -2.80 -11.69
N LYS A 52 0.18 -1.78 -12.42
CA LYS A 52 0.61 -1.96 -13.81
C LYS A 52 1.77 -2.95 -13.92
N LYS A 53 2.74 -2.86 -13.00
CA LYS A 53 3.88 -3.79 -12.94
C LYS A 53 3.40 -5.21 -12.63
N LEU A 54 2.45 -5.37 -11.70
CA LEU A 54 1.88 -6.68 -11.40
C LEU A 54 1.20 -7.29 -12.64
N SER A 55 0.40 -6.51 -13.36
CA SER A 55 -0.26 -6.96 -14.59
C SER A 55 0.75 -7.37 -15.68
N GLU A 56 1.84 -6.64 -15.85
CA GLU A 56 2.91 -7.01 -16.79
C GLU A 56 3.56 -8.36 -16.41
N ILE A 57 3.76 -8.61 -15.12
CA ILE A 57 4.30 -9.88 -14.62
C ILE A 57 3.27 -11.00 -14.80
N GLN A 58 1.96 -10.75 -14.58
CA GLN A 58 0.89 -11.73 -14.83
C GLN A 58 0.87 -12.15 -16.30
N LEU A 59 0.91 -11.18 -17.23
CA LEU A 59 0.97 -11.46 -18.66
C LEU A 59 2.24 -12.25 -19.06
N ALA A 60 3.36 -12.00 -18.39
CA ALA A 60 4.59 -12.78 -18.62
C ALA A 60 4.47 -14.21 -18.07
N ALA A 61 3.84 -14.38 -16.90
CA ALA A 61 3.58 -15.69 -16.30
C ALA A 61 2.61 -16.51 -17.18
N ASP A 62 1.58 -15.90 -17.76
CA ASP A 62 0.63 -16.57 -18.65
C ASP A 62 1.29 -17.16 -19.90
N LYS A 63 2.39 -16.56 -20.39
CA LYS A 63 3.18 -17.11 -21.51
C LYS A 63 3.93 -18.39 -21.16
N ILE A 64 4.12 -18.67 -19.87
CA ILE A 64 4.79 -19.86 -19.34
C ILE A 64 3.83 -20.66 -18.45
N ARG A 65 2.54 -20.72 -18.82
CA ARG A 65 1.47 -21.34 -18.03
C ARG A 65 1.71 -22.80 -17.65
N SER A 66 2.47 -23.54 -18.44
CA SER A 66 2.85 -24.93 -18.17
C SER A 66 3.86 -25.09 -17.02
N ASN A 67 4.50 -23.99 -16.58
CA ASN A 67 5.39 -24.00 -15.43
C ASN A 67 4.59 -23.74 -14.14
N PHE A 68 4.19 -24.81 -13.47
CA PHE A 68 3.40 -24.74 -12.23
C PHE A 68 4.08 -23.96 -11.11
N GLU A 69 5.41 -24.06 -10.96
CA GLU A 69 6.15 -23.31 -9.93
C GLU A 69 6.08 -21.79 -10.19
N ALA A 70 6.19 -21.38 -11.45
CA ALA A 70 6.06 -19.98 -11.83
C ALA A 70 4.64 -19.45 -11.60
N GLN A 71 3.61 -20.28 -11.84
CA GLN A 71 2.22 -19.92 -11.56
C GLN A 71 1.94 -19.77 -10.06
N ASP A 72 2.42 -20.72 -9.25
CA ASP A 72 2.28 -20.68 -7.78
C ASP A 72 3.01 -19.47 -7.19
N ALA A 73 4.24 -19.20 -7.62
CA ALA A 73 4.99 -18.02 -7.22
C ALA A 73 4.24 -16.72 -7.58
N MET A 74 3.59 -16.68 -8.74
CA MET A 74 2.83 -15.52 -9.18
C MET A 74 1.53 -15.32 -8.39
N ALA A 75 0.85 -16.41 -8.04
CA ALA A 75 -0.33 -16.38 -7.19
C ALA A 75 0.01 -15.81 -5.80
N LYS A 76 1.07 -16.33 -5.17
CA LYS A 76 1.57 -15.84 -3.86
C LYS A 76 1.96 -14.36 -3.91
N LEU A 77 2.60 -13.93 -5.00
CA LEU A 77 3.01 -12.53 -5.18
C LEU A 77 1.80 -11.61 -5.39
N SER A 78 0.78 -12.06 -6.11
CA SER A 78 -0.48 -11.33 -6.30
C SER A 78 -1.28 -11.19 -4.99
N GLU A 79 -1.34 -12.26 -4.19
CA GLU A 79 -2.03 -12.26 -2.89
C GLU A 79 -1.36 -11.27 -1.91
N ARG A 80 -0.04 -11.36 -1.77
CA ARG A 80 0.74 -10.43 -0.93
C ARG A 80 0.51 -8.97 -1.31
N TYR A 81 0.52 -8.69 -2.60
CA TYR A 81 0.27 -7.35 -3.11
C TYR A 81 -1.17 -6.88 -2.84
N PHE A 82 -2.17 -7.76 -2.97
CA PHE A 82 -3.55 -7.42 -2.59
C PHE A 82 -3.68 -7.06 -1.11
N VAL A 83 -3.02 -7.81 -0.23
CA VAL A 83 -2.97 -7.50 1.21
C VAL A 83 -2.31 -6.15 1.47
N LEU A 84 -1.21 -5.83 0.76
CA LEU A 84 -0.56 -4.52 0.85
C LEU A 84 -1.52 -3.38 0.47
N CYS A 85 -2.24 -3.53 -0.65
CA CYS A 85 -3.25 -2.56 -1.09
C CYS A 85 -4.28 -2.30 0.00
N LYS A 86 -4.81 -3.35 0.63
CA LYS A 86 -5.80 -3.23 1.71
C LYS A 86 -5.24 -2.53 2.94
N LYS A 87 -3.99 -2.81 3.32
CA LYS A 87 -3.32 -2.12 4.44
C LYS A 87 -3.11 -0.63 4.15
N ALA A 88 -2.62 -0.29 2.96
CA ALA A 88 -2.43 1.09 2.56
C ALA A 88 -3.76 1.88 2.50
N GLU A 89 -4.80 1.27 1.94
CA GLU A 89 -6.16 1.85 1.87
C GLU A 89 -6.73 2.08 3.28
N HIS A 90 -6.62 1.09 4.16
CA HIS A 90 -7.08 1.20 5.54
C HIS A 90 -6.38 2.33 6.29
N GLN A 91 -5.05 2.40 6.19
CA GLN A 91 -4.27 3.45 6.83
C GLN A 91 -4.67 4.85 6.34
N PHE A 92 -4.83 5.00 5.03
CA PHE A 92 -5.28 6.27 4.44
C PHE A 92 -6.65 6.69 4.99
N LYS A 93 -7.62 5.78 5.01
CA LYS A 93 -8.98 6.06 5.55
C LYS A 93 -8.96 6.41 7.03
N THR A 94 -8.15 5.73 7.84
CA THR A 94 -8.04 6.04 9.27
C THR A 94 -7.58 7.47 9.50
N ILE A 95 -6.62 7.95 8.71
CA ILE A 95 -6.07 9.31 8.87
C ILE A 95 -7.01 10.37 8.29
N GLN A 96 -7.65 10.10 7.16
CA GLN A 96 -8.72 10.94 6.62
C GLN A 96 -9.85 11.14 7.64
N ASN A 97 -10.32 10.03 8.24
CA ASN A 97 -11.38 10.08 9.24
C ASN A 97 -10.96 10.90 10.46
N LEU A 98 -9.71 10.74 10.94
CA LEU A 98 -9.20 11.54 12.05
C LEU A 98 -9.21 13.04 11.75
N LEU A 99 -8.75 13.43 10.55
CA LEU A 99 -8.74 14.83 10.12
C LEU A 99 -10.15 15.41 10.02
N VAL A 100 -11.11 14.64 9.47
CA VAL A 100 -12.51 15.05 9.38
C VAL A 100 -13.12 15.26 10.76
N GLU A 101 -12.88 14.35 11.71
CA GLU A 101 -13.39 14.48 13.08
C GLU A 101 -12.79 15.70 13.81
N TRP A 102 -11.50 16.00 13.59
CA TRP A 102 -10.91 17.20 14.15
C TRP A 102 -11.43 18.49 13.52
N GLN A 103 -11.66 18.52 12.21
CA GLN A 103 -12.31 19.66 11.54
C GLN A 103 -13.71 19.91 12.09
N ARG A 104 -14.49 18.84 12.28
CA ARG A 104 -15.82 18.93 12.90
C ARG A 104 -15.76 19.49 14.32
N LEU A 105 -14.80 19.05 15.13
CA LEU A 105 -14.63 19.57 16.50
C LEU A 105 -14.31 21.07 16.50
N ASP A 106 -13.46 21.54 15.57
CA ASP A 106 -13.14 22.96 15.42
C ASP A 106 -14.37 23.77 15.03
N GLU A 107 -15.19 23.28 14.08
CA GLU A 107 -16.45 23.90 13.67
C GLU A 107 -17.48 24.02 14.81
N PHE A 108 -17.49 23.08 15.77
CA PHE A 108 -18.38 23.13 16.93
C PHE A 108 -17.89 24.05 18.06
N MET A 109 -16.59 24.35 18.12
CA MET A 109 -15.99 25.18 19.18
C MET A 109 -15.91 26.67 18.83
N VAL A 110 -16.25 27.02 17.58
CA VAL A 110 -16.41 28.40 17.07
C VAL A 110 -17.88 28.80 17.12
#